data_AF-A0A3P3WG32-F1
#
_entry.id   AF-A0A3P3WG32-F1
#
_cell.length_a   1.000
_cell.length_b   1.000
_cell.length_c   1.000
_cell.angle_alpha   90.00
_cell.angle_beta   90.00
_cell.angle_gamma   90.00
#
_symmetry.space_group_name_H-M   'P 1'
#
loop_
_entity.id
_entity.type
_entity.pdbx_description
1 polymer ?
#
loop_
_entity_poly.entity_id
_entity_poly.type
_entity_poly.pdbx_seq_one_letter_code
_entity_poly.pdbx_strand_id
1 'polypeptide(L)'
;MKLKIIVLIVFISTNFFGQEKLPKNLKQAVKYLDKDCPDIVKNKIKNIHNDSLIYAVYPFAKSEQGKDYKTIFLWTIDENSNSRLIKSFENKGIFDFHSEVILFSFKQYLLQGEINEKNILNKYIEYQKKSEEKDKIKFVTDSIDNIYIPKNLEDSFTQINLFWSDSTKTKEKNLTEDKFSSNVHFGFGMWIRNNWKLWGGSRLSKYFNDLGIRHPDDMSGIILTSYHRYLNNKEIRLEEQIKHYQDFWENSRKSELQRQEVEFSKYKLGDTLEFKYSNGYVSKKQEEKDDNSICVAKGLISELNQENFLIKVKIIETCDNKGIIYFDNDGSKIYNLKTKRWRVPPKRIIKKVKKNKEQWFKYNDWETIE
;
A
#
# COMPACT_ATOMS: atom_id res chain seq x y z
N MET A 1 -50.89 -42.49 -12.41
CA MET A 1 -49.68 -42.04 -11.69
C MET A 1 -49.61 -40.51 -11.80
N LYS A 2 -50.03 -39.77 -10.76
CA LYS A 2 -50.09 -38.29 -10.78
C LYS A 2 -48.71 -37.75 -10.38
N LEU A 3 -47.99 -37.18 -11.34
CA LEU A 3 -46.69 -36.54 -11.13
C LEU A 3 -46.92 -35.16 -10.50
N LYS A 4 -46.65 -35.02 -9.20
CA LYS A 4 -46.64 -33.72 -8.51
C LYS A 4 -45.30 -33.04 -8.77
N ILE A 5 -45.30 -32.00 -9.60
CA ILE A 5 -44.15 -31.09 -9.74
C ILE A 5 -44.16 -30.16 -8.51
N ILE A 6 -43.20 -30.38 -7.61
CA ILE A 6 -42.92 -29.48 -6.49
C ILE A 6 -42.04 -28.36 -7.05
N VAL A 7 -42.63 -27.19 -7.27
CA VAL A 7 -41.88 -25.97 -7.61
C VAL A 7 -41.26 -25.45 -6.32
N LEU A 8 -39.98 -25.75 -6.12
CA LEU A 8 -39.18 -25.20 -5.04
C LEU A 8 -38.81 -23.75 -5.41
N ILE A 9 -39.60 -22.79 -4.93
CA ILE A 9 -39.27 -21.35 -5.04
C ILE A 9 -38.11 -21.08 -4.08
N VAL A 10 -36.89 -21.11 -4.61
CA VAL A 10 -35.70 -20.63 -3.91
C VAL A 10 -35.79 -19.11 -3.89
N PHE A 11 -36.22 -18.54 -2.76
CA PHE A 11 -36.01 -17.12 -2.47
C PHE A 11 -34.50 -16.90 -2.28
N ILE A 12 -33.80 -16.61 -3.38
CA ILE A 12 -32.47 -16.00 -3.30
C ILE A 12 -32.72 -14.56 -2.83
N SER A 13 -32.63 -14.33 -1.53
CA SER A 13 -32.50 -12.98 -1.00
C SER A 13 -31.13 -12.44 -1.44
N THR A 14 -31.07 -11.88 -2.63
CA THR A 14 -30.00 -10.96 -2.99
C THR A 14 -30.12 -9.77 -2.05
N ASN A 15 -29.39 -9.81 -0.93
CA ASN A 15 -29.08 -8.60 -0.18
C ASN A 15 -28.25 -7.71 -1.10
N PHE A 16 -28.94 -6.90 -1.90
CA PHE A 16 -28.39 -5.68 -2.46
C PHE A 16 -28.04 -4.77 -1.27
N PHE A 17 -26.84 -4.94 -0.72
CA PHE A 17 -26.23 -3.97 0.17
C PHE A 17 -25.94 -2.71 -0.66
N GLY A 18 -26.95 -1.84 -0.78
CA GLY A 18 -26.71 -0.44 -1.09
C GLY A 18 -25.72 0.10 -0.06
N GLN A 19 -24.63 0.72 -0.52
CA GLN A 19 -23.56 1.35 0.26
C GLN A 19 -23.92 1.47 1.75
N GLU A 20 -23.35 0.60 2.58
CA GLU A 20 -23.52 0.73 4.03
C GLU A 20 -23.15 2.16 4.42
N LYS A 21 -24.14 2.88 4.96
CA LYS A 21 -23.99 4.28 5.27
C LYS A 21 -22.88 4.42 6.31
N LEU A 22 -21.75 5.02 5.90
CA LEU A 22 -20.62 5.25 6.80
C LEU A 22 -21.10 5.97 8.08
N PRO A 23 -20.74 5.48 9.27
CA PRO A 23 -21.05 6.16 10.51
C PRO A 23 -20.42 7.56 10.52
N LYS A 24 -21.10 8.51 11.17
CA LYS A 24 -20.63 9.89 11.30
C LYS A 24 -19.83 10.12 12.58
N ASN A 25 -20.02 9.27 13.59
CA ASN A 25 -19.38 9.36 14.91
C ASN A 25 -19.40 7.98 15.60
N LEU A 26 -18.73 7.87 16.75
CA LEU A 26 -18.59 6.60 17.47
C LEU A 26 -19.91 6.01 17.96
N LYS A 27 -20.82 6.84 18.47
CA LYS A 27 -22.15 6.38 18.92
C LYS A 27 -22.94 5.73 17.79
N GLN A 28 -22.86 6.31 16.59
CA GLN A 28 -23.49 5.73 15.41
C GLN A 28 -22.77 4.46 14.95
N ALA A 29 -21.43 4.43 15.00
CA ALA A 29 -20.65 3.26 14.66
C ALA A 29 -21.04 2.07 15.53
N VAL A 30 -21.06 2.20 16.86
CA VAL A 30 -21.43 1.10 17.76
C VAL A 30 -22.88 0.64 17.57
N LYS A 31 -23.82 1.57 17.29
CA LYS A 31 -25.21 1.22 16.98
C LYS A 31 -25.33 0.42 15.68
N TYR A 32 -24.53 0.76 14.67
CA TYR A 32 -24.49 0.03 13.41
C TYR A 32 -23.89 -1.36 13.60
N LEU A 33 -22.76 -1.46 14.32
CA LEU A 33 -22.13 -2.73 14.65
C LEU A 33 -23.04 -3.62 15.51
N ASP A 34 -23.81 -3.07 16.44
CA ASP A 34 -24.75 -3.87 17.23
C ASP A 34 -25.87 -4.48 16.38
N LYS A 35 -26.29 -3.80 15.32
CA LYS A 35 -27.30 -4.34 14.40
C LYS A 35 -26.71 -5.36 13.42
N ASP A 36 -25.50 -5.10 12.94
CA ASP A 36 -24.87 -5.82 11.83
C ASP A 36 -24.01 -7.01 12.27
N CYS A 37 -23.27 -6.86 13.37
CA CYS A 37 -22.28 -7.85 13.81
C CYS A 37 -22.97 -9.16 14.26
N PRO A 38 -22.58 -10.34 13.71
CA PRO A 38 -23.12 -11.62 14.17
C PRO A 38 -22.83 -11.89 15.65
N ASP A 39 -23.76 -12.54 16.35
CA ASP A 39 -23.64 -12.81 17.80
C ASP A 39 -22.38 -13.60 18.18
N ILE A 40 -21.95 -14.52 17.31
CA ILE A 40 -20.70 -15.26 17.50
C ILE A 40 -19.47 -14.33 17.52
N VAL A 41 -19.46 -13.32 16.65
CA VAL A 41 -18.39 -12.32 16.58
C VAL A 41 -18.51 -11.36 17.78
N LYS A 42 -19.72 -10.92 18.16
CA LYS A 42 -19.96 -10.12 19.36
C LYS A 42 -19.42 -10.82 20.62
N ASN A 43 -19.71 -12.11 20.79
CA ASN A 43 -19.24 -12.89 21.94
C ASN A 43 -17.71 -12.96 21.97
N LYS A 44 -17.07 -13.14 20.82
CA LYS A 44 -15.60 -13.11 20.71
C LYS A 44 -15.02 -11.75 21.10
N ILE A 45 -15.58 -10.65 20.58
CA ILE A 45 -15.17 -9.28 20.91
C ILE A 45 -15.34 -9.00 22.40
N LYS A 46 -16.43 -9.48 23.01
CA LYS A 46 -16.71 -9.30 24.44
C LYS A 46 -15.65 -9.96 25.33
N ASN A 47 -15.24 -11.18 24.99
CA ASN A 47 -14.42 -12.03 25.85
C ASN A 47 -12.90 -11.95 25.58
N ILE A 48 -12.47 -11.50 24.40
CA ILE A 48 -11.03 -11.41 24.07
C ILE A 48 -10.31 -10.36 24.92
N HIS A 49 -9.07 -10.61 25.32
CA HIS A 49 -8.26 -9.60 26.02
C HIS A 49 -8.05 -8.34 25.17
N ASN A 50 -7.96 -7.16 25.79
CA ASN A 50 -7.86 -5.88 25.07
C ASN A 50 -6.63 -5.81 24.16
N ASP A 51 -5.49 -6.36 24.58
CA ASP A 51 -4.26 -6.36 23.79
C ASP A 51 -4.33 -7.26 22.55
N SER A 52 -5.28 -8.19 22.54
CA SER A 52 -5.54 -9.10 21.42
C SER A 52 -6.78 -8.73 20.63
N LEU A 53 -7.45 -7.63 20.97
CA LEU A 53 -8.78 -7.30 20.48
C LEU A 53 -8.82 -7.17 18.95
N ILE A 54 -7.79 -6.59 18.34
CA ILE A 54 -7.70 -6.43 16.88
C ILE A 54 -7.75 -7.77 16.12
N TYR A 55 -7.33 -8.88 16.75
CA TYR A 55 -7.41 -10.24 16.18
C TYR A 55 -8.81 -10.87 16.27
N ALA A 56 -9.81 -10.12 16.76
CA ALA A 56 -11.19 -10.57 16.78
C ALA A 56 -11.82 -10.55 15.38
N VAL A 57 -11.45 -9.57 14.55
CA VAL A 57 -12.11 -9.22 13.27
C VAL A 57 -11.10 -9.04 12.13
N TYR A 58 -11.58 -9.04 10.89
CA TYR A 58 -10.78 -8.81 9.69
C TYR A 58 -10.02 -7.47 9.77
N PRO A 59 -8.80 -7.35 9.20
CA PRO A 59 -8.03 -8.37 8.46
C PRO A 59 -7.21 -9.31 9.35
N PHE A 60 -7.10 -9.01 10.64
CA PHE A 60 -6.18 -9.69 11.55
C PHE A 60 -6.80 -10.91 12.25
N ALA A 61 -8.06 -11.23 11.94
CA ALA A 61 -8.77 -12.32 12.57
C ALA A 61 -8.04 -13.67 12.44
N LYS A 62 -7.87 -14.34 13.58
CA LYS A 62 -7.34 -15.71 13.63
C LYS A 62 -8.39 -16.80 13.39
N SER A 63 -9.69 -16.46 13.51
CA SER A 63 -10.80 -17.41 13.29
C SER A 63 -11.56 -17.07 12.01
N GLU A 64 -12.11 -18.08 11.33
CA GLU A 64 -12.77 -17.92 10.04
C GLU A 64 -13.93 -16.91 10.09
N GLN A 65 -14.81 -17.03 11.08
CA GLN A 65 -15.95 -16.11 11.25
C GLN A 65 -15.52 -14.66 11.52
N GLY A 66 -14.32 -14.47 12.08
CA GLY A 66 -13.75 -13.14 12.26
C GLY A 66 -13.20 -12.57 10.96
N LYS A 67 -12.67 -13.42 10.07
CA LYS A 67 -12.15 -13.01 8.74
C LYS A 67 -13.27 -12.57 7.81
N ASP A 68 -14.46 -13.13 7.96
CA ASP A 68 -15.63 -12.75 7.16
C ASP A 68 -16.24 -11.41 7.61
N TYR A 69 -16.03 -11.02 8.87
CA TYR A 69 -16.54 -9.75 9.40
C TYR A 69 -15.65 -8.56 9.02
N LYS A 70 -15.95 -7.94 7.88
CA LYS A 70 -15.14 -6.87 7.26
C LYS A 70 -15.63 -5.45 7.55
N THR A 71 -16.77 -5.27 8.20
CA THR A 71 -17.45 -3.97 8.37
C THR A 71 -16.53 -2.87 8.91
N ILE A 72 -15.81 -3.14 10.02
CA ILE A 72 -14.90 -2.15 10.63
C ILE A 72 -13.76 -1.78 9.68
N PHE A 73 -13.13 -2.77 9.04
CA PHE A 73 -12.08 -2.55 8.05
C PHE A 73 -12.58 -1.69 6.89
N LEU A 74 -13.76 -2.02 6.33
CA LEU A 74 -14.35 -1.26 5.22
C LEU A 74 -14.63 0.19 5.59
N TRP A 75 -14.92 0.51 6.86
CA TRP A 75 -15.08 1.90 7.29
C TRP A 75 -13.76 2.66 7.45
N THR A 76 -12.63 1.95 7.61
CA THR A 76 -11.31 2.51 7.91
C THR A 76 -10.29 2.37 6.79
N ILE A 77 -10.67 1.81 5.64
CA ILE A 77 -9.83 1.81 4.42
C ILE A 77 -9.50 3.23 3.95
N ASP A 78 -8.39 3.36 3.24
CA ASP A 78 -7.86 4.63 2.74
C ASP A 78 -8.89 5.41 1.90
N GLU A 79 -9.70 4.72 1.08
CA GLU A 79 -10.77 5.29 0.26
C GLU A 79 -11.80 6.04 1.12
N ASN A 80 -11.98 5.62 2.37
CA ASN A 80 -12.90 6.19 3.34
C ASN A 80 -12.23 7.13 4.37
N SER A 81 -10.94 7.44 4.19
CA SER A 81 -10.20 8.39 5.05
C SER A 81 -10.86 9.78 5.13
N ASN A 82 -11.62 10.16 4.10
CA ASN A 82 -12.36 11.41 4.06
C ASN A 82 -13.72 11.40 4.77
N SER A 83 -14.14 10.27 5.34
CA SER A 83 -15.41 10.12 6.04
C SER A 83 -15.47 11.00 7.29
N ARG A 84 -16.70 11.32 7.73
CA ARG A 84 -16.90 12.14 8.94
C ARG A 84 -16.34 11.48 10.19
N LEU A 85 -16.45 10.16 10.29
CA LEU A 85 -15.91 9.41 11.43
C LEU A 85 -14.38 9.52 11.46
N ILE A 86 -13.70 9.18 10.36
CA ILE A 86 -12.23 9.18 10.31
C ILE A 86 -11.68 10.59 10.54
N LYS A 87 -12.23 11.61 9.86
CA LYS A 87 -11.86 13.02 10.11
C LYS A 87 -12.03 13.42 11.56
N SER A 88 -13.04 12.90 12.27
CA SER A 88 -13.24 13.24 13.68
C SER A 88 -12.16 12.65 14.59
N PHE A 89 -11.58 11.49 14.24
CA PHE A 89 -10.42 10.92 14.92
C PHE A 89 -9.14 11.69 14.60
N GLU A 90 -8.88 11.94 13.31
CA GLU A 90 -7.67 12.66 12.88
C GLU A 90 -7.61 14.09 13.45
N ASN A 91 -8.74 14.79 13.49
CA ASN A 91 -8.82 16.12 14.10
C ASN A 91 -8.49 16.13 15.60
N LYS A 92 -8.62 14.98 16.27
CA LYS A 92 -8.23 14.78 17.67
C LYS A 92 -6.80 14.23 17.81
N GLY A 93 -6.10 14.00 16.71
CA GLY A 93 -4.74 13.46 16.69
C GLY A 93 -4.69 11.95 16.84
N ILE A 94 -5.67 11.22 16.30
CA ILE A 94 -5.61 9.75 16.18
C ILE A 94 -5.57 9.42 14.68
N PHE A 95 -4.46 8.87 14.20
CA PHE A 95 -4.22 8.62 12.78
C PHE A 95 -4.10 7.14 12.47
N ASP A 96 -3.42 6.37 13.33
CA ASP A 96 -3.00 5.02 12.97
C ASP A 96 -3.88 3.93 13.61
N PHE A 97 -4.83 4.30 14.47
CA PHE A 97 -5.59 3.38 15.33
C PHE A 97 -7.11 3.43 15.11
N HIS A 98 -7.59 3.82 13.91
CA HIS A 98 -9.02 4.04 13.67
C HIS A 98 -9.87 2.78 13.92
N SER A 99 -9.41 1.63 13.42
CA SER A 99 -10.10 0.34 13.59
C SER A 99 -10.17 -0.06 15.06
N GLU A 100 -9.08 0.11 15.79
CA GLU A 100 -8.95 -0.20 17.20
C GLU A 100 -9.86 0.68 18.05
N VAL A 101 -9.95 1.97 17.76
CA VAL A 101 -10.87 2.90 18.45
C VAL A 101 -12.31 2.42 18.28
N ILE A 102 -12.72 2.09 17.06
CA ILE A 102 -14.09 1.60 16.77
C ILE A 102 -14.34 0.27 17.46
N LEU A 103 -13.43 -0.69 17.34
CA LEU A 103 -13.56 -2.03 17.89
C LEU A 103 -13.58 -2.02 19.42
N PHE A 104 -12.72 -1.22 20.05
CA PHE A 104 -12.71 -1.03 21.50
C PHE A 104 -14.00 -0.36 21.99
N SER A 105 -14.49 0.64 21.25
CA SER A 105 -15.79 1.27 21.56
C SER A 105 -16.92 0.26 21.52
N PHE A 106 -16.94 -0.60 20.49
CA PHE A 106 -17.96 -1.64 20.36
C PHE A 106 -17.87 -2.67 21.49
N LYS A 107 -16.65 -3.09 21.88
CA LYS A 107 -16.47 -3.94 23.05
C LYS A 107 -17.03 -3.30 24.34
N GLN A 108 -16.74 -2.02 24.59
CA GLN A 108 -17.28 -1.33 25.77
C GLN A 108 -18.82 -1.31 25.75
N TYR A 109 -19.42 -1.01 24.59
CA TYR A 109 -20.86 -1.06 24.41
C TYR A 109 -21.45 -2.45 24.70
N LEU A 110 -20.83 -3.55 24.22
CA LEU A 110 -21.29 -4.91 24.50
C LEU A 110 -21.19 -5.32 25.98
N LEU A 111 -20.34 -4.65 26.75
CA LEU A 111 -20.15 -4.90 28.19
C LEU A 111 -21.06 -4.03 29.06
N GLN A 112 -21.29 -2.78 28.68
CA GLN A 112 -21.91 -1.75 29.54
C GLN A 112 -23.24 -1.22 29.00
N GLY A 113 -23.59 -1.50 27.75
CA GLY A 113 -24.76 -0.93 27.06
C GLY A 113 -24.58 0.50 26.56
N GLU A 114 -23.47 1.17 26.92
CA GLU A 114 -23.13 2.51 26.46
C GLU A 114 -21.61 2.68 26.27
N ILE A 115 -21.20 3.83 25.71
CA ILE A 115 -19.79 4.18 25.54
C ILE A 115 -19.47 5.54 26.17
N ASN A 116 -18.33 5.61 26.84
CA ASN A 116 -17.72 6.88 27.23
C ASN A 116 -16.73 7.34 26.16
N GLU A 117 -17.24 8.07 25.17
CA GLU A 117 -16.48 8.52 24.01
C GLU A 117 -15.24 9.34 24.39
N LYS A 118 -15.34 10.21 25.41
CA LYS A 118 -14.21 11.02 25.88
C LYS A 118 -13.07 10.14 26.40
N ASN A 119 -13.37 9.17 27.25
CA ASN A 119 -12.36 8.28 27.83
C ASN A 119 -11.70 7.40 26.77
N ILE A 120 -12.50 6.88 25.83
CA ILE A 120 -11.99 6.05 24.73
C ILE A 120 -11.05 6.86 23.84
N LEU A 121 -11.46 8.05 23.41
CA LEU A 121 -10.63 8.89 22.54
C LEU A 121 -9.34 9.33 23.25
N ASN A 122 -9.40 9.72 24.53
CA ASN A 122 -8.21 10.08 25.29
C ASN A 122 -7.20 8.93 25.37
N LYS A 123 -7.66 7.69 25.60
CA LYS A 123 -6.80 6.49 25.60
C LYS A 123 -6.03 6.35 24.28
N TYR A 124 -6.71 6.53 23.14
CA TYR A 124 -6.06 6.37 21.83
C TYR A 124 -5.21 7.57 21.40
N ILE A 125 -5.51 8.77 21.89
CA ILE A 125 -4.61 9.93 21.76
C ILE A 125 -3.28 9.64 22.48
N GLU A 126 -3.33 9.07 23.69
CA GLU A 126 -2.11 8.67 24.41
C GLU A 126 -1.36 7.54 23.69
N TYR A 127 -2.07 6.56 23.13
CA TYR A 127 -1.45 5.50 22.33
C TYR A 127 -0.78 6.07 21.07
N GLN A 128 -1.44 7.02 20.38
CA GLN A 128 -0.86 7.70 19.24
C GLN A 128 0.45 8.40 19.60
N LYS A 129 0.46 9.19 20.69
CA LYS A 129 1.68 9.87 21.16
C LYS A 129 2.80 8.89 21.48
N LYS A 130 2.49 7.79 22.18
CA LYS A 130 3.48 6.74 22.50
C LYS A 130 4.03 6.09 21.24
N SER A 131 3.19 5.84 20.24
CA SER A 131 3.64 5.30 18.95
C SER A 131 4.57 6.26 18.21
N GLU A 132 4.22 7.55 18.17
CA GLU A 132 5.02 8.58 17.51
C GLU A 132 6.37 8.79 18.21
N GLU A 133 6.43 8.71 19.54
CA GLU A 133 7.71 8.75 20.26
C GLU A 133 8.59 7.54 19.96
N LYS A 134 8.02 6.33 19.90
CA LYS A 134 8.76 5.13 19.47
C LYS A 134 9.34 5.29 18.07
N ASP A 135 8.57 5.86 17.14
CA ASP A 135 9.02 6.10 15.77
C ASP A 135 10.17 7.11 15.68
N LYS A 136 10.27 8.08 16.59
CA LYS A 136 11.39 9.03 16.62
C LYS A 136 12.70 8.37 17.03
N ILE A 137 12.65 7.43 17.98
CA ILE A 137 13.84 6.81 18.56
C ILE A 137 14.25 5.49 17.89
N LYS A 138 13.44 4.95 16.96
CA LYS A 138 13.70 3.64 16.32
C LYS A 138 15.03 3.55 15.56
N PHE A 139 15.59 4.69 15.15
CA PHE A 139 16.88 4.77 14.46
C PHE A 139 18.09 4.75 15.39
N VAL A 140 17.88 4.80 16.72
CA VAL A 140 18.94 4.76 17.74
C VAL A 140 18.74 3.67 18.79
N THR A 141 17.52 3.19 18.98
CA THR A 141 17.22 2.09 19.91
C THR A 141 17.92 0.80 19.50
N ASP A 142 18.32 0.00 20.48
CA ASP A 142 18.94 -1.31 20.24
C ASP A 142 17.93 -2.42 19.98
N SER A 143 16.66 -2.20 20.35
CA SER A 143 15.61 -3.19 20.27
C SER A 143 14.31 -2.55 19.80
N ILE A 144 13.61 -3.23 18.89
CA ILE A 144 12.26 -2.86 18.42
C ILE A 144 11.39 -4.11 18.56
N ASP A 145 10.23 -3.99 19.19
CA ASP A 145 9.31 -5.11 19.42
C ASP A 145 9.98 -6.33 20.08
N ASN A 146 10.86 -6.09 21.06
CA ASN A 146 11.66 -7.10 21.77
C ASN A 146 12.67 -7.87 20.89
N ILE A 147 12.97 -7.36 19.70
CA ILE A 147 13.99 -7.91 18.80
C ILE A 147 15.18 -6.97 18.81
N TYR A 148 16.37 -7.49 19.12
CA TYR A 148 17.61 -6.75 18.98
C TYR A 148 17.87 -6.41 17.51
N ILE A 149 18.18 -5.16 17.23
CA ILE A 149 18.45 -4.63 15.90
C ILE A 149 19.96 -4.46 15.79
N PRO A 150 20.68 -5.12 14.88
CA PRO A 150 22.11 -4.88 14.74
C PRO A 150 22.45 -3.41 14.46
N LYS A 151 23.57 -2.89 14.98
CA LYS A 151 23.99 -1.50 14.72
C LYS A 151 24.73 -1.33 13.39
N ASN A 152 25.33 -2.40 12.87
CA ASN A 152 26.13 -2.42 11.64
C ASN A 152 26.26 -3.85 11.10
N LEU A 153 27.10 -4.04 10.07
CA LEU A 153 27.32 -5.32 9.41
C LEU A 153 27.94 -6.38 10.34
N GLU A 154 28.97 -6.03 11.10
CA GLU A 154 29.67 -6.98 11.98
C GLU A 154 28.76 -7.46 13.13
N ASP A 155 28.00 -6.54 13.73
CA ASP A 155 27.02 -6.87 14.76
C ASP A 155 25.91 -7.78 14.19
N SER A 156 25.59 -7.64 12.90
CA SER A 156 24.67 -8.57 12.23
C SER A 156 25.22 -9.99 12.26
N PHE A 157 26.53 -10.19 12.05
CA PHE A 157 27.14 -11.53 12.14
C PHE A 157 27.07 -12.10 13.54
N THR A 158 27.26 -11.28 14.58
CA THR A 158 27.09 -11.69 15.97
C THR A 158 25.67 -12.20 16.21
N GLN A 159 24.65 -11.46 15.74
CA GLN A 159 23.26 -11.89 15.89
C GLN A 159 22.93 -13.16 15.09
N ILE A 160 23.47 -13.32 13.88
CA ILE A 160 23.26 -14.54 13.08
C ILE A 160 23.93 -15.75 13.76
N ASN A 161 25.11 -15.58 14.36
CA ASN A 161 25.79 -16.64 15.10
C ASN A 161 25.01 -17.11 16.33
N LEU A 162 24.27 -16.21 16.99
CA LEU A 162 23.37 -16.54 18.10
C LEU A 162 22.08 -17.24 17.61
N PHE A 163 21.62 -16.89 16.41
CA PHE A 163 20.40 -17.42 15.82
C PHE A 163 20.59 -18.81 15.18
N TRP A 164 21.74 -19.06 14.51
CA TRP A 164 22.03 -20.32 13.82
C TRP A 164 22.90 -21.27 14.65
N SER A 165 22.46 -22.54 14.71
CA SER A 165 23.26 -23.63 15.27
C SER A 165 24.53 -23.90 14.46
N ASP A 166 25.54 -24.51 15.08
CA ASP A 166 26.79 -24.88 14.41
C ASP A 166 26.59 -25.80 13.21
N SER A 167 25.61 -26.71 13.29
CA SER A 167 25.21 -27.57 12.16
C SER A 167 24.70 -26.74 10.98
N THR A 168 23.84 -25.74 11.24
CA THR A 168 23.34 -24.82 10.20
C THR A 168 24.49 -24.04 9.59
N LYS A 169 25.34 -23.42 10.43
CA LYS A 169 26.50 -22.65 9.95
C LYS A 169 27.44 -23.51 9.09
N THR A 170 27.68 -24.76 9.47
CA THR A 170 28.52 -25.70 8.71
C THR A 170 27.90 -26.05 7.36
N LYS A 171 26.59 -26.34 7.34
CA LYS A 171 25.85 -26.62 6.10
C LYS A 171 25.93 -25.43 5.13
N GLU A 172 25.61 -24.24 5.62
CA GLU A 172 25.58 -23.03 4.80
C GLU A 172 26.98 -22.62 4.32
N LYS A 173 28.01 -22.78 5.16
CA LYS A 173 29.42 -22.54 4.81
C LYS A 173 29.87 -23.36 3.59
N ASN A 174 29.41 -24.60 3.47
CA ASN A 174 29.79 -25.53 2.39
C ASN A 174 29.08 -25.26 1.06
N LEU A 175 28.12 -24.33 1.01
CA LEU A 175 27.51 -23.90 -0.24
C LEU A 175 28.41 -22.91 -0.99
N THR A 176 28.26 -22.84 -2.31
CA THR A 176 28.76 -21.69 -3.08
C THR A 176 27.99 -20.43 -2.66
N GLU A 177 28.61 -19.26 -2.82
CA GLU A 177 27.99 -17.97 -2.45
C GLU A 177 26.64 -17.77 -3.15
N ASP A 178 26.56 -18.03 -4.46
CA ASP A 178 25.30 -17.93 -5.23
C ASP A 178 24.20 -18.87 -4.71
N LYS A 179 24.58 -20.12 -4.37
CA LYS A 179 23.63 -21.11 -3.88
C LYS A 179 23.16 -20.78 -2.48
N PHE A 180 24.07 -20.31 -1.62
CA PHE A 180 23.73 -19.79 -0.30
C PHE A 180 22.72 -18.65 -0.42
N SER A 181 23.10 -17.57 -1.12
CA SER A 181 22.28 -16.36 -1.30
C SER A 181 20.89 -16.68 -1.84
N SER A 182 20.79 -17.51 -2.88
CA SER A 182 19.50 -17.94 -3.46
C SER A 182 18.64 -18.72 -2.47
N ASN A 183 19.24 -19.64 -1.70
CA ASN A 183 18.49 -20.47 -0.75
C ASN A 183 17.94 -19.66 0.43
N VAL A 184 18.70 -18.68 0.92
CA VAL A 184 18.32 -17.93 2.13
C VAL A 184 17.48 -16.69 1.83
N HIS A 185 17.44 -16.20 0.59
CA HIS A 185 16.83 -14.90 0.22
C HIS A 185 15.37 -14.74 0.66
N PHE A 186 14.52 -15.73 0.39
CA PHE A 186 13.10 -15.70 0.74
C PHE A 186 12.79 -16.27 2.13
N GLY A 187 13.72 -17.03 2.72
CA GLY A 187 13.60 -17.53 4.09
C GLY A 187 14.19 -16.54 5.08
N PHE A 188 15.46 -16.76 5.42
CA PHE A 188 16.15 -15.97 6.44
C PHE A 188 16.36 -14.51 6.02
N GLY A 189 16.58 -14.22 4.74
CA GLY A 189 16.65 -12.84 4.25
C GLY A 189 15.36 -12.07 4.47
N MET A 190 14.21 -12.69 4.21
CA MET A 190 12.91 -12.09 4.51
C MET A 190 12.71 -11.90 6.02
N TRP A 191 13.15 -12.88 6.83
CA TRP A 191 13.17 -12.73 8.28
C TRP A 191 14.00 -11.51 8.72
N ILE A 192 15.21 -11.33 8.19
CA ILE A 192 16.06 -10.16 8.45
C ILE A 192 15.32 -8.87 8.12
N ARG A 193 14.77 -8.75 6.91
CA ARG A 193 14.10 -7.52 6.45
C ARG A 193 12.93 -7.12 7.36
N ASN A 194 12.15 -8.11 7.80
CA ASN A 194 10.97 -7.87 8.63
C ASN A 194 11.32 -7.64 10.11
N ASN A 195 12.22 -8.44 10.68
CA ASN A 195 12.53 -8.42 12.11
C ASN A 195 13.55 -7.35 12.48
N TRP A 196 14.51 -7.07 11.60
CA TRP A 196 15.44 -5.93 11.77
C TRP A 196 14.89 -4.62 11.20
N LYS A 197 13.60 -4.63 10.82
CA LYS A 197 12.81 -3.46 10.39
C LYS A 197 13.47 -2.67 9.24
N LEU A 198 14.03 -3.38 8.26
CA LEU A 198 14.73 -2.73 7.14
C LEU A 198 13.78 -1.91 6.26
N TRP A 199 12.52 -2.34 6.10
CA TRP A 199 11.47 -1.57 5.41
C TRP A 199 10.95 -0.39 6.25
N GLY A 200 10.74 -0.62 7.55
CA GLY A 200 10.08 0.33 8.46
C GLY A 200 11.00 1.37 9.10
N GLY A 201 12.31 1.22 8.90
CA GLY A 201 13.34 2.03 9.52
C GLY A 201 13.81 1.48 10.86
N SER A 202 15.12 1.48 11.05
CA SER A 202 15.86 0.97 12.21
C SER A 202 17.28 1.51 12.20
N ARG A 203 18.02 1.38 13.30
CA ARG A 203 19.45 1.76 13.32
C ARG A 203 20.28 1.02 12.26
N LEU A 204 19.95 -0.23 11.94
CA LEU A 204 20.61 -1.00 10.89
C LEU A 204 20.29 -0.46 9.49
N SER A 205 19.01 -0.19 9.20
CA SER A 205 18.64 0.41 7.91
C SER A 205 19.27 1.78 7.74
N LYS A 206 19.43 2.56 8.83
CA LYS A 206 20.12 3.85 8.80
C LYS A 206 21.59 3.66 8.43
N TYR A 207 22.29 2.70 9.04
CA TYR A 207 23.68 2.37 8.68
C TYR A 207 23.83 2.10 7.17
N PHE A 208 22.95 1.29 6.57
CA PHE A 208 22.98 1.06 5.12
C PHE A 208 22.60 2.28 4.28
N ASN A 209 21.59 3.05 4.73
CA ASN A 209 21.20 4.29 4.06
C ASN A 209 22.34 5.31 4.01
N ASP A 210 23.12 5.41 5.10
CA ASP A 210 24.31 6.27 5.19
C ASP A 210 25.41 5.81 4.20
N LEU A 211 25.44 4.52 3.86
CA LEU A 211 26.29 3.92 2.81
C LEU A 211 25.69 4.03 1.39
N GLY A 212 24.54 4.67 1.24
CA GLY A 212 23.85 4.84 -0.05
C GLY A 212 23.00 3.63 -0.49
N ILE A 213 22.86 2.60 0.35
CA ILE A 213 22.02 1.42 0.08
C ILE A 213 20.65 1.63 0.73
N ARG A 214 19.61 1.80 -0.09
CA ARG A 214 18.27 2.16 0.37
C ARG A 214 17.23 1.06 0.27
N HIS A 215 17.44 0.07 -0.60
CA HIS A 215 16.49 -1.01 -0.80
C HIS A 215 16.73 -2.14 0.22
N PRO A 216 15.74 -2.56 1.01
CA PRO A 216 15.91 -3.61 2.03
C PRO A 216 16.37 -4.96 1.49
N ASP A 217 16.03 -5.31 0.24
CA ASP A 217 16.55 -6.53 -0.38
C ASP A 217 18.07 -6.45 -0.56
N ASP A 218 18.60 -5.31 -1.01
CA ASP A 218 20.04 -5.07 -1.16
C ASP A 218 20.75 -5.09 0.20
N MET A 219 20.17 -4.42 1.21
CA MET A 219 20.69 -4.45 2.58
C MET A 219 20.83 -5.89 3.09
N SER A 220 19.76 -6.68 2.96
CA SER A 220 19.78 -8.09 3.37
C SER A 220 20.71 -8.95 2.52
N GLY A 221 20.83 -8.67 1.22
CA GLY A 221 21.77 -9.32 0.31
C GLY A 221 23.22 -9.10 0.76
N ILE A 222 23.60 -7.86 1.04
CA ILE A 222 24.94 -7.52 1.54
C ILE A 222 25.23 -8.23 2.87
N ILE A 223 24.29 -8.23 3.82
CA ILE A 223 24.43 -8.92 5.10
C ILE A 223 24.74 -10.40 4.88
N LEU A 224 23.93 -11.07 4.04
CA LEU A 224 24.02 -12.51 3.82
C LEU A 224 25.30 -12.89 3.08
N THR A 225 25.60 -12.22 1.96
CA THR A 225 26.84 -12.43 1.21
C THR A 225 28.07 -12.22 2.10
N SER A 226 28.08 -11.13 2.87
CA SER A 226 29.19 -10.85 3.78
C SER A 226 29.29 -11.88 4.90
N TYR A 227 28.16 -12.36 5.43
CA TYR A 227 28.17 -13.42 6.44
C TYR A 227 28.71 -14.75 5.90
N HIS A 228 28.38 -15.11 4.65
CA HIS A 228 28.93 -16.33 4.01
C HIS A 228 30.45 -16.23 3.82
N ARG A 229 30.95 -15.06 3.41
CA ARG A 229 32.39 -14.77 3.31
C ARG A 229 33.07 -14.84 4.69
N TYR A 230 32.44 -14.27 5.72
CA TYR A 230 32.88 -14.36 7.11
C TYR A 230 33.02 -15.82 7.58
N LEU A 231 32.01 -16.67 7.35
CA LEU A 231 32.09 -18.10 7.73
C LEU A 231 33.24 -18.85 7.05
N ASN A 232 33.65 -18.38 5.87
CA ASN A 232 34.70 -18.98 5.04
C ASN A 232 36.06 -18.28 5.16
N ASN A 233 36.23 -17.33 6.09
CA ASN A 233 37.45 -16.53 6.22
C ASN A 233 37.86 -15.85 4.88
N LYS A 234 36.87 -15.46 4.08
CA LYS A 234 37.07 -14.70 2.85
C LYS A 234 36.94 -13.22 3.13
N GLU A 235 37.65 -12.43 2.34
CA GLU A 235 37.53 -10.97 2.36
C GLU A 235 36.08 -10.55 2.07
N ILE A 236 35.51 -9.67 2.91
CA ILE A 236 34.12 -9.23 2.78
C ILE A 236 33.89 -8.40 1.52
N ARG A 237 34.86 -7.54 1.17
CA ARG A 237 34.78 -6.61 0.02
C ARG A 237 33.48 -5.79 0.01
N LEU A 238 33.17 -5.16 1.15
CA LEU A 238 31.93 -4.42 1.35
C LEU A 238 31.76 -3.28 0.32
N GLU A 239 32.84 -2.56 0.01
CA GLU A 239 32.84 -1.46 -0.95
C GLU A 239 32.46 -1.93 -2.36
N GLU A 240 32.95 -3.10 -2.79
CA GLU A 240 32.58 -3.71 -4.07
C GLU A 240 31.10 -4.09 -4.11
N GLN A 241 30.58 -4.67 -3.02
CA GLN A 241 29.16 -5.01 -2.91
C GLN A 241 28.27 -3.76 -2.96
N ILE A 242 28.66 -2.69 -2.26
CA ILE A 242 27.93 -1.40 -2.28
C ILE A 242 27.92 -0.83 -3.70
N LYS A 243 29.09 -0.78 -4.34
CA LYS A 243 29.23 -0.25 -5.70
C LYS A 243 28.39 -1.03 -6.70
N HIS A 244 28.35 -2.36 -6.59
CA HIS A 244 27.50 -3.20 -7.44
C HIS A 244 26.03 -2.76 -7.43
N TYR A 245 25.44 -2.54 -6.25
CA TYR A 245 24.05 -2.10 -6.14
C TYR A 245 23.84 -0.65 -6.59
N GLN A 246 24.80 0.25 -6.31
CA GLN A 246 24.74 1.63 -6.81
C GLN A 246 24.74 1.67 -8.33
N ASP A 247 25.65 0.94 -8.97
CA ASP A 247 25.76 0.82 -10.42
C ASP A 247 24.49 0.18 -11.02
N PHE A 248 23.94 -0.86 -10.37
CA PHE A 248 22.69 -1.49 -10.80
C PHE A 248 21.53 -0.48 -10.85
N TRP A 249 21.29 0.27 -9.78
CA TRP A 249 20.21 1.26 -9.73
C TRP A 249 20.44 2.47 -10.63
N GLU A 250 21.69 2.89 -10.81
CA GLU A 250 22.04 3.94 -11.76
C GLU A 250 21.79 3.51 -13.20
N ASN A 251 22.23 2.31 -13.58
CA ASN A 251 22.01 1.75 -14.90
C ASN A 251 20.53 1.50 -15.17
N SER A 252 19.78 0.99 -14.18
CA SER A 252 18.32 0.84 -14.27
C SER A 252 17.63 2.17 -14.57
N ARG A 253 18.02 3.25 -13.89
CA ARG A 253 17.51 4.60 -14.14
C ARG A 253 17.88 5.12 -15.53
N LYS A 254 19.13 4.94 -15.98
CA LYS A 254 19.58 5.35 -17.31
C LYS A 254 18.83 4.60 -18.41
N SER A 255 18.65 3.29 -18.26
CA SER A 255 17.87 2.46 -19.19
C SER A 255 16.41 2.87 -19.25
N GLU A 256 15.80 3.22 -18.11
CA GLU A 256 14.44 3.77 -18.05
C GLU A 256 14.33 5.09 -18.81
N LEU A 257 15.26 6.02 -18.58
CA LEU A 257 15.30 7.30 -19.29
C LEU A 257 15.52 7.11 -20.80
N GLN A 258 16.45 6.25 -21.19
CA GLN A 258 16.70 5.94 -22.59
C GLN A 258 15.46 5.32 -23.25
N ARG A 259 14.74 4.43 -22.55
CA ARG A 259 13.48 3.88 -23.05
C ARG A 259 12.46 4.99 -23.28
N GLN A 260 12.30 5.90 -22.32
CA GLN A 260 11.41 7.06 -22.44
C GLN A 260 11.81 7.98 -23.61
N GLU A 261 13.10 8.25 -23.79
CA GLU A 261 13.62 9.04 -24.93
C GLU A 261 13.32 8.38 -26.27
N VAL A 262 13.60 7.08 -26.41
CA VAL A 262 13.34 6.31 -27.63
C VAL A 262 11.84 6.27 -27.93
N GLU A 263 11.01 5.99 -26.93
CA GLU A 263 9.55 5.99 -27.11
C GLU A 263 9.03 7.38 -27.47
N PHE A 264 9.50 8.43 -26.79
CA PHE A 264 9.10 9.82 -27.05
C PHE A 264 9.54 10.32 -28.44
N SER A 265 10.69 9.85 -28.94
CA SER A 265 11.20 10.24 -30.26
C SER A 265 10.30 9.82 -31.44
N LYS A 266 9.37 8.87 -31.21
CA LYS A 266 8.39 8.43 -32.21
C LYS A 266 7.33 9.49 -32.52
N TYR A 267 7.13 10.46 -31.63
CA TYR A 267 6.10 11.49 -31.74
C TYR A 267 6.64 12.74 -32.43
N LYS A 268 5.93 13.23 -33.44
CA LYS A 268 6.30 14.42 -34.23
C LYS A 268 5.17 15.45 -34.24
N LEU A 269 5.55 16.72 -34.39
CA LEU A 269 4.57 17.80 -34.56
C LEU A 269 3.67 17.51 -35.76
N GLY A 270 2.35 17.63 -35.55
CA GLY A 270 1.36 17.31 -36.56
C GLY A 270 0.97 15.84 -36.67
N ASP A 271 1.56 14.94 -35.88
CA ASP A 271 1.09 13.54 -35.84
C ASP A 271 -0.33 13.46 -35.30
N THR A 272 -1.11 12.56 -35.86
CA THR A 272 -2.42 12.18 -35.31
C THR A 272 -2.26 10.94 -34.45
N LEU A 273 -2.79 11.00 -33.23
CA LEU A 273 -2.65 9.98 -32.21
C LEU A 273 -4.01 9.46 -31.76
N GLU A 274 -4.03 8.24 -31.22
CA GLU A 274 -5.17 7.61 -30.55
C GLU A 274 -4.98 7.61 -29.02
N PHE A 275 -6.04 7.89 -28.28
CA PHE A 275 -6.00 8.01 -26.82
C PHE A 275 -6.21 6.66 -26.12
N LYS A 276 -5.37 6.32 -25.13
CA LYS A 276 -5.41 5.01 -24.43
C LYS A 276 -6.42 4.91 -23.29
N TYR A 277 -7.16 5.98 -22.99
CA TYR A 277 -8.12 6.03 -21.87
C TYR A 277 -7.58 5.57 -20.50
N SER A 278 -6.29 5.77 -20.21
CA SER A 278 -5.65 5.27 -18.98
C SER A 278 -6.25 5.84 -17.68
N ASN A 279 -6.95 6.98 -17.75
CA ASN A 279 -7.67 7.59 -16.62
C ASN A 279 -9.19 7.31 -16.65
N GLY A 280 -9.62 6.33 -17.44
CA GLY A 280 -11.01 5.92 -17.61
C GLY A 280 -11.83 6.79 -18.57
N TYR A 281 -13.15 6.56 -18.54
CA TYR A 281 -14.09 7.11 -19.51
C TYR A 281 -14.99 8.20 -18.90
N VAL A 282 -15.38 9.17 -19.72
CA VAL A 282 -16.30 10.24 -19.34
C VAL A 282 -17.75 9.74 -19.22
N SER A 283 -18.09 8.67 -19.92
CA SER A 283 -19.42 8.05 -19.88
C SER A 283 -19.36 6.55 -20.18
N LYS A 284 -20.34 5.78 -19.68
CA LYS A 284 -20.50 4.35 -20.00
C LYS A 284 -20.60 4.10 -21.52
N LYS A 285 -21.24 5.01 -22.25
CA LYS A 285 -21.32 4.93 -23.72
C LYS A 285 -19.95 5.06 -24.39
N GLN A 286 -19.04 5.83 -23.80
CA GLN A 286 -17.66 5.95 -24.31
C GLN A 286 -16.88 4.66 -24.05
N GLU A 287 -16.98 4.12 -22.83
CA GLU A 287 -16.43 2.81 -22.46
C GLU A 287 -16.91 1.71 -23.41
N GLU A 288 -18.23 1.57 -23.61
CA GLU A 288 -18.82 0.58 -24.52
C GLU A 288 -18.34 0.76 -25.98
N LYS A 289 -18.03 1.98 -26.42
CA LYS A 289 -17.54 2.23 -27.78
C LYS A 289 -16.06 1.85 -27.92
N ASP A 290 -15.26 2.09 -26.89
CA ASP A 290 -13.84 1.73 -26.88
C ASP A 290 -13.67 0.21 -26.81
N ASP A 291 -14.40 -0.44 -25.90
CA ASP A 291 -14.38 -1.91 -25.72
C ASP A 291 -14.78 -2.67 -26.99
N ASN A 292 -15.69 -2.12 -27.78
CA ASN A 292 -16.12 -2.69 -29.06
C ASN A 292 -15.29 -2.18 -30.26
N SER A 293 -14.20 -1.44 -30.01
CA SER A 293 -13.34 -0.81 -31.02
C SER A 293 -14.12 0.04 -32.05
N ILE A 294 -15.26 0.60 -31.63
CA ILE A 294 -16.13 1.43 -32.46
C ILE A 294 -15.55 2.84 -32.59
N CYS A 295 -14.91 3.34 -31.53
CA CYS A 295 -14.33 4.68 -31.53
C CYS A 295 -13.24 4.80 -30.48
N VAL A 296 -12.13 5.41 -30.90
CA VAL A 296 -11.04 5.89 -30.04
C VAL A 296 -10.90 7.39 -30.24
N ALA A 297 -10.68 8.16 -29.16
CA ALA A 297 -10.51 9.61 -29.29
C ALA A 297 -9.19 9.91 -30.00
N LYS A 298 -9.21 10.88 -30.92
CA LYS A 298 -8.05 11.27 -31.72
C LYS A 298 -7.60 12.69 -31.44
N GLY A 299 -6.29 12.90 -31.51
CA GLY A 299 -5.67 14.19 -31.26
C GLY A 299 -4.51 14.46 -32.19
N LEU A 300 -4.27 15.74 -32.47
CA LEU A 300 -3.15 16.22 -33.28
C LEU A 300 -2.09 16.82 -32.35
N ILE A 301 -0.83 16.42 -32.47
CA ILE A 301 0.26 17.02 -31.68
C ILE A 301 0.49 18.47 -32.13
N SER A 302 0.39 19.42 -31.19
CA SER A 302 0.67 20.84 -31.43
C SER A 302 2.00 21.31 -30.86
N GLU A 303 2.47 20.71 -29.75
CA GLU A 303 3.76 21.04 -29.12
C GLU A 303 4.38 19.81 -28.43
N LEU A 304 5.71 19.81 -28.28
CA LEU A 304 6.48 18.75 -27.61
C LEU A 304 7.31 19.35 -26.46
N ASN A 305 7.38 18.65 -25.33
CA ASN A 305 8.26 18.98 -24.21
C ASN A 305 9.13 17.76 -23.89
N GLN A 306 10.37 17.78 -24.39
CA GLN A 306 11.32 16.68 -24.23
C GLN A 306 11.80 16.51 -22.79
N GLU A 307 11.99 17.61 -22.05
CA GLU A 307 12.50 17.58 -20.67
C GLU A 307 11.60 16.78 -19.73
N ASN A 308 10.28 16.88 -19.92
CA ASN A 308 9.28 16.25 -19.05
C ASN A 308 8.54 15.09 -19.73
N PHE A 309 8.92 14.72 -20.96
CA PHE A 309 8.22 13.74 -21.80
C PHE A 309 6.71 14.02 -21.93
N LEU A 310 6.36 15.29 -22.17
CA LEU A 310 4.97 15.71 -22.36
C LEU A 310 4.70 16.07 -23.82
N ILE A 311 3.49 15.80 -24.27
CA ILE A 311 2.98 16.23 -25.58
C ILE A 311 1.76 17.10 -25.38
N LYS A 312 1.66 18.18 -26.16
CA LYS A 312 0.46 18.99 -26.21
C LYS A 312 -0.38 18.53 -27.39
N VAL A 313 -1.62 18.16 -27.12
CA VAL A 313 -2.49 17.54 -28.10
C VAL A 313 -3.75 18.35 -28.27
N LYS A 314 -4.06 18.73 -29.52
CA LYS A 314 -5.33 19.31 -29.94
C LYS A 314 -6.31 18.19 -30.22
N ILE A 315 -7.39 18.11 -29.45
CA ILE A 315 -8.38 17.06 -29.60
C ILE A 315 -9.21 17.29 -30.87
N ILE A 316 -9.18 16.36 -31.82
CA ILE A 316 -9.90 16.45 -33.10
C ILE A 316 -11.13 15.53 -33.15
N GLU A 317 -11.10 14.42 -32.42
CA GLU A 317 -12.18 13.45 -32.35
C GLU A 317 -12.41 12.97 -30.92
N THR A 318 -13.67 12.80 -30.54
CA THR A 318 -14.10 12.27 -29.26
C THR A 318 -15.31 11.36 -29.46
N CYS A 319 -15.39 10.27 -28.71
CA CYS A 319 -16.47 9.28 -28.88
C CYS A 319 -17.84 9.74 -28.37
N ASP A 320 -17.87 10.82 -27.59
CA ASP A 320 -19.05 11.60 -27.26
C ASP A 320 -18.73 13.10 -27.16
N ASN A 321 -19.74 13.93 -26.90
CA ASN A 321 -19.60 15.39 -26.78
C ASN A 321 -19.03 15.85 -25.43
N LYS A 322 -18.74 14.93 -24.50
CA LYS A 322 -18.26 15.23 -23.15
C LYS A 322 -16.72 15.25 -23.09
N GLY A 323 -16.04 14.72 -24.09
CA GLY A 323 -14.59 14.81 -24.26
C GLY A 323 -13.84 13.58 -23.74
N ILE A 324 -12.63 13.81 -23.22
CA ILE A 324 -11.78 12.76 -22.60
C ILE A 324 -11.32 13.20 -21.22
N ILE A 325 -11.03 12.23 -20.34
CA ILE A 325 -10.41 12.45 -19.02
C ILE A 325 -8.89 12.44 -19.19
N TYR A 326 -8.25 13.57 -18.95
CA TYR A 326 -6.78 13.67 -19.02
C TYR A 326 -6.10 13.64 -17.64
N PHE A 327 -6.91 13.76 -16.58
CA PHE A 327 -6.41 13.70 -15.22
C PHE A 327 -7.54 13.25 -14.30
N ASP A 328 -7.25 12.22 -13.52
CA ASP A 328 -8.02 11.82 -12.37
C ASP A 328 -7.05 11.61 -11.21
N ASN A 329 -7.38 12.15 -10.04
CA ASN A 329 -6.58 11.95 -8.84
C ASN A 329 -7.10 10.78 -7.99
N ASP A 330 -7.96 9.93 -8.54
CA ASP A 330 -8.37 8.68 -7.90
C ASP A 330 -7.15 7.82 -7.56
N GLY A 331 -7.16 7.20 -6.38
CA GLY A 331 -6.01 6.45 -5.84
C GLY A 331 -4.76 7.27 -5.50
N SER A 332 -4.71 8.57 -5.83
CA SER A 332 -3.56 9.41 -5.49
C SER A 332 -3.48 9.70 -3.98
N LYS A 333 -2.26 9.93 -3.49
CA LYS A 333 -1.99 10.35 -2.10
C LYS A 333 -1.25 11.69 -2.10
N ILE A 334 -1.57 12.54 -1.13
CA ILE A 334 -0.87 13.79 -0.86
C ILE A 334 -0.16 13.73 0.49
N TYR A 335 1.09 14.17 0.53
CA TYR A 335 1.85 14.23 1.78
C TYR A 335 1.48 15.50 2.56
N ASN A 336 1.01 15.33 3.79
CA ASN A 336 0.70 16.43 4.68
C ASN A 336 1.93 16.77 5.54
N LEU A 337 2.57 17.90 5.26
CA LEU A 337 3.77 18.35 5.99
C LEU A 337 3.54 18.53 7.50
N LYS A 338 2.33 18.93 7.93
CA LYS A 338 2.01 19.16 9.35
C LYS A 338 1.91 17.84 10.11
N THR A 339 1.24 16.84 9.54
CA THR A 339 1.03 15.54 10.19
C THR A 339 2.11 14.51 9.82
N LYS A 340 2.98 14.84 8.85
CA LYS A 340 4.01 13.97 8.26
C LYS A 340 3.48 12.65 7.70
N ARG A 341 2.24 12.65 7.21
CA ARG A 341 1.51 11.46 6.72
C ARG A 341 0.99 11.65 5.31
N TRP A 342 0.93 10.56 4.55
CA TRP A 342 0.22 10.49 3.29
C TRP A 342 -1.28 10.36 3.54
N ARG A 343 -2.10 11.05 2.76
CA ARG A 343 -3.57 10.97 2.85
C ARG A 343 -4.21 11.05 1.48
N VAL A 344 -5.43 10.54 1.35
CA VAL A 344 -6.24 10.74 0.15
C VAL A 344 -6.64 12.22 0.05
N PRO A 345 -6.57 12.84 -1.15
CA PRO A 345 -7.05 14.19 -1.36
C PRO A 345 -8.48 14.40 -0.86
N PRO A 346 -8.84 15.56 -0.28
CA PRO A 346 -10.17 15.78 0.32
C PRO A 346 -11.31 15.77 -0.70
N LYS A 347 -10.99 15.92 -1.98
CA LYS A 347 -11.93 15.93 -3.09
C LYS A 347 -11.31 15.20 -4.28
N ARG A 348 -12.08 14.33 -4.93
CA ARG A 348 -11.73 13.78 -6.24
C ARG A 348 -11.83 14.88 -7.30
N ILE A 349 -10.79 15.05 -8.08
CA ILE A 349 -10.65 16.04 -9.14
C ILE A 349 -10.48 15.28 -10.44
N ILE A 350 -11.51 15.36 -11.28
CA ILE A 350 -11.49 14.82 -12.64
C ILE A 350 -11.42 16.02 -13.59
N LYS A 351 -10.36 16.10 -14.39
CA LYS A 351 -10.23 17.13 -15.43
C LYS A 351 -10.45 16.50 -16.80
N LYS A 352 -11.22 17.23 -17.61
CA LYS A 352 -11.66 16.80 -18.93
C LYS A 352 -11.28 17.83 -19.97
N VAL A 353 -11.00 17.37 -21.18
CA VAL A 353 -10.80 18.25 -22.34
C VAL A 353 -11.75 17.84 -23.46
N LYS A 354 -12.36 18.84 -24.10
CA LYS A 354 -13.34 18.66 -25.17
C LYS A 354 -12.66 18.73 -26.54
N LYS A 355 -13.37 18.27 -27.57
CA LYS A 355 -13.01 18.49 -28.98
C LYS A 355 -12.70 19.97 -29.26
N ASN A 356 -11.71 20.20 -30.13
CA ASN A 356 -11.14 21.49 -30.54
C ASN A 356 -10.42 22.27 -29.43
N LYS A 357 -10.07 21.63 -28.30
CA LYS A 357 -9.22 22.20 -27.25
C LYS A 357 -7.87 21.51 -27.21
N GLU A 358 -6.89 22.19 -26.64
CA GLU A 358 -5.54 21.68 -26.45
C GLU A 358 -5.26 21.44 -24.97
N GLN A 359 -4.46 20.43 -24.67
CA GLN A 359 -4.03 20.09 -23.32
C GLN A 359 -2.68 19.36 -23.36
N TRP A 360 -1.87 19.52 -22.31
CA TRP A 360 -0.66 18.74 -22.09
C TRP A 360 -0.98 17.38 -21.46
N PHE A 361 -0.34 16.34 -21.99
CA PHE A 361 -0.48 14.94 -21.58
C PHE A 361 0.89 14.30 -21.39
N LYS A 362 0.95 13.20 -20.65
CA LYS A 362 2.10 12.31 -20.77
C LYS A 362 2.06 11.67 -22.16
N TYR A 363 3.22 11.53 -22.79
CA TYR A 363 3.27 10.95 -24.14
C TYR A 363 2.61 9.56 -24.21
N ASN A 364 2.78 8.76 -23.15
CA ASN A 364 2.28 7.40 -23.07
C ASN A 364 0.77 7.30 -22.72
N ASP A 365 0.06 8.42 -22.59
CA ASP A 365 -1.41 8.43 -22.60
C ASP A 365 -1.98 8.27 -24.02
N TRP A 366 -1.12 8.34 -25.04
CA TRP A 366 -1.46 8.31 -26.46
C TRP A 366 -0.66 7.24 -27.21
N GLU A 367 -1.16 6.83 -28.38
CA GLU A 367 -0.52 5.91 -29.31
C GLU A 367 -0.42 6.55 -30.69
N THR A 368 0.71 6.35 -31.35
CA THR A 368 0.88 6.71 -32.76
C THR A 368 0.02 5.81 -33.63
N ILE A 369 -0.71 6.40 -34.59
CA ILE A 369 -1.41 5.64 -35.62
C ILE A 369 -0.36 5.19 -36.64
N GLU A 370 -0.29 3.89 -36.94
CA GLU A 370 0.61 3.34 -37.98
C GLU A 370 0.28 3.83 -39.40
#